data_AF-A0A0J1F6F5-F1
#
_entry.id   AF-A0A0J1F6F5-F1
#
_cell.length_a   1.000
_cell.length_b   1.000
_cell.length_c   1.000
_cell.angle_alpha   90.00
_cell.angle_beta   90.00
_cell.angle_gamma   90.00
#
_symmetry.space_group_name_H-M   'P 1'
#
loop_
_entity.id
_entity.type
_entity.pdbx_description
1 polymer ?
#
loop_
_entity_poly.entity_id
_entity_poly.type
_entity_poly.pdbx_seq_one_letter_code
_entity_poly.pdbx_strand_id
1 'polypeptide(L)' 'MEDLAKLDRAVLERRLKNLEEELEELEEEKSFVLRQTGLHVGGGKVKQYDAQTKALQESIAELHAELGSRAS' A
#
# COMPACT_ATOMS: atom_id res chain seq x y z
N MET A 1 -12.83 0.14 10.28
CA MET A 1 -11.40 0.41 10.47
C MET A 1 -11.01 -0.24 11.78
N GLU A 2 -10.04 -1.15 11.78
CA GLU A 2 -9.57 -1.78 13.02
C GLU A 2 -8.87 -0.72 13.90
N ASP A 3 -9.07 -0.77 15.21
CA ASP A 3 -8.34 0.10 16.15
C ASP A 3 -6.86 -0.31 16.20
N LEU A 4 -6.00 0.41 15.46
CA LEU A 4 -4.55 0.18 15.48
C LEU A 4 -3.96 0.30 16.89
N ALA A 5 -4.54 1.19 17.71
CA ALA A 5 -4.19 1.37 19.12
C ALA A 5 -4.31 0.09 19.97
N LYS A 6 -5.17 -0.87 19.58
CA LYS A 6 -5.38 -2.12 20.32
C LYS A 6 -4.44 -3.25 19.89
N LEU A 7 -3.67 -3.06 18.82
CA LEU A 7 -2.77 -4.07 18.29
C LEU A 7 -1.40 -4.00 18.94
N ASP A 8 -0.76 -5.16 19.08
CA ASP A 8 0.62 -5.25 19.52
C ASP A 8 1.58 -4.68 18.47
N ARG A 9 2.71 -4.14 18.92
CA ARG A 9 3.72 -3.55 18.04
C ARG A 9 4.20 -4.55 16.98
N ALA A 10 4.46 -5.81 17.34
CA ALA A 10 4.92 -6.81 16.39
C ALA A 10 3.85 -7.13 15.33
N VAL A 11 2.57 -7.03 15.69
CA VAL A 11 1.45 -7.19 14.74
C VAL A 11 1.40 -6.01 13.77
N LEU A 12 1.58 -4.78 14.27
CA LEU A 12 1.65 -3.58 13.44
C LEU A 12 2.84 -3.61 12.48
N GLU A 13 4.02 -4.00 12.94
CA GLU A 13 5.22 -4.14 12.10
C GLU A 13 5.04 -5.22 11.03
N ARG A 14 4.41 -6.35 11.38
CA ARG A 14 4.09 -7.39 10.39
C ARG A 14 3.08 -6.90 9.35
N ARG A 15 2.05 -6.17 9.78
CA ARG A 15 1.07 -5.58 8.86
C ARG A 15 1.70 -4.55 7.93
N LEU A 16 2.55 -3.70 8.48
CA LEU A 16 3.31 -2.72 7.71
C LEU A 16 4.10 -3.42 6.62
N LYS A 17 4.90 -4.42 6.99
CA LYS A 17 5.69 -5.19 6.02
C LYS A 17 4.82 -5.82 4.93
N ASN A 18 3.71 -6.46 5.31
CA ASN A 18 2.80 -7.06 4.33
C ASN A 18 2.23 -6.03 3.34
N LEU A 19 1.88 -4.82 3.83
CA LEU A 19 1.35 -3.76 2.97
C LEU A 19 2.42 -3.14 2.06
N GLU A 20 3.67 -3.05 2.54
CA GLU A 20 4.81 -2.65 1.72
C GLU A 20 5.06 -3.68 0.59
N GLU A 21 5.03 -4.97 0.91
CA GLU A 21 5.13 -6.06 -0.07
C GLU A 21 3.97 -6.00 -1.08
N GLU A 22 2.72 -5.79 -0.63
CA GLU A 22 1.56 -5.65 -1.52
C GLU A 22 1.66 -4.40 -2.43
N LEU A 23 2.21 -3.30 -1.91
CA LEU A 23 2.45 -2.08 -2.69
C LEU A 23 3.49 -2.33 -3.78
N GLU A 24 4.60 -3.01 -3.46
CA GLU A 24 5.64 -3.37 -4.41
C GLU A 24 5.09 -4.27 -5.53
N GLU A 25 4.34 -5.32 -5.17
CA GLU A 25 3.69 -6.22 -6.14
C GLU A 25 2.73 -5.46 -7.07
N LEU A 26 1.94 -4.53 -6.53
CA LEU A 26 1.01 -3.71 -7.31
C LEU A 26 1.73 -2.77 -8.28
N GLU A 27 2.85 -2.17 -7.85
CA GLU A 27 3.67 -1.30 -8.70
C GLU A 27 4.36 -2.09 -9.82
N GLU A 28 4.84 -3.30 -9.52
CA GLU A 28 5.37 -4.22 -10.53
C GLU A 28 4.30 -4.61 -11.54
N GLU A 29 3.10 -4.99 -11.09
CA GLU A 29 1.98 -5.34 -11.97
C GLU A 29 1.61 -4.16 -12.87
N LYS A 30 1.46 -2.97 -12.30
CA LYS A 30 1.17 -1.74 -13.05
C LYS A 30 2.24 -1.50 -14.12
N SER A 31 3.51 -1.61 -13.76
CA SER A 31 4.65 -1.44 -14.67
C SER A 31 4.65 -2.48 -15.80
N PHE A 32 4.42 -3.75 -15.47
CA PHE A 32 4.33 -4.84 -16.42
C PHE A 32 3.18 -4.64 -17.41
N VAL A 33 1.99 -4.32 -16.91
CA VAL A 33 0.80 -4.08 -17.73
C VAL A 33 1.01 -2.89 -18.66
N LEU A 34 1.54 -1.76 -18.16
CA LEU A 34 1.84 -0.58 -18.97
C LEU A 34 2.88 -0.86 -20.06
N ARG A 35 3.89 -1.69 -19.77
CA ARG A 35 4.89 -2.13 -20.77
C ARG A 35 4.26 -3.05 -21.82
N GLN A 36 3.41 -3.99 -21.42
CA GLN A 36 2.84 -5.00 -22.31
C GLN A 36 1.81 -4.40 -23.30
N THR A 37 0.98 -3.46 -22.88
CA THR A 37 -0.07 -2.91 -23.75
C THR A 37 0.41 -1.76 -24.64
N GLY A 38 1.67 -1.34 -24.49
CA GLY A 38 2.08 0.03 -24.83
C GLY A 38 1.32 1.05 -23.97
N LEU A 39 1.71 2.33 -24.01
CA LEU A 39 1.11 3.41 -23.20
C LEU A 39 -0.43 3.55 -23.27
N HIS A 40 -1.12 2.77 -24.11
CA HIS A 40 -2.57 2.67 -24.23
C HIS A 40 -3.19 1.65 -23.26
N VAL A 41 -2.79 1.65 -21.98
CA VAL A 41 -3.67 1.06 -20.95
C VAL A 41 -4.89 1.98 -20.84
N GLY A 42 -6.09 1.44 -21.03
CA GLY A 42 -7.32 2.23 -20.89
C GLY A 42 -7.35 2.96 -19.55
N GLY A 43 -7.68 4.25 -19.56
CA GLY A 43 -7.57 5.13 -18.38
C GLY A 43 -8.33 4.63 -17.14
N GLY A 44 -9.30 3.71 -17.30
CA GLY A 44 -9.93 3.01 -16.18
C GLY A 44 -8.98 2.12 -15.38
N LYS A 45 -8.12 1.33 -16.06
CA LYS A 45 -7.13 0.46 -15.39
C LYS A 45 -6.06 1.29 -14.68
N VAL A 46 -5.59 2.38 -15.30
CA VAL A 46 -4.62 3.30 -14.67
C VAL A 46 -5.21 3.92 -13.40
N LYS A 47 -6.45 4.42 -13.47
CA LYS A 47 -7.15 4.97 -12.29
C LYS A 47 -7.37 3.93 -11.19
N GLN A 48 -7.59 2.67 -11.56
CA GLN A 48 -7.73 1.58 -10.60
C GLN A 48 -6.41 1.36 -9.85
N TYR A 49 -5.29 1.22 -10.57
CA TYR A 49 -3.97 1.09 -9.92
C TYR A 49 -3.67 2.31 -9.04
N ASP A 50 -3.92 3.53 -9.54
CA ASP A 50 -3.68 4.74 -8.75
C ASP A 50 -4.52 4.79 -7.46
N ALA A 51 -5.78 4.35 -7.52
CA ALA A 51 -6.63 4.27 -6.34
C ALA A 51 -6.15 3.21 -5.34
N GLN A 52 -5.73 2.03 -5.83
CA GLN A 52 -5.21 0.96 -4.99
C GLN A 52 -3.87 1.34 -4.34
N THR A 53 -2.94 1.89 -5.12
CA THR A 53 -1.65 2.42 -4.63
C THR A 53 -1.88 3.47 -3.56
N LYS A 54 -2.80 4.41 -3.80
CA LYS A 54 -3.10 5.46 -2.83
C LYS A 54 -3.65 4.88 -1.52
N ALA A 55 -4.58 3.93 -1.58
CA ALA A 55 -5.16 3.31 -0.39
C ALA A 55 -4.12 2.54 0.44
N LEU A 56 -3.19 1.85 -0.24
CA LEU A 56 -2.06 1.17 0.42
C LEU A 56 -1.12 2.16 1.09
N GLN A 57 -0.74 3.24 0.37
CA GLN A 57 0.11 4.30 0.91
C GLN A 57 -0.53 4.99 2.13
N GLU A 58 -1.84 5.26 2.10
CA GLU A 58 -2.57 5.82 3.23
C GLU A 58 -2.52 4.86 4.44
N SER A 59 -2.77 3.57 4.21
CA SER A 59 -2.72 2.55 5.28
C SER A 59 -1.32 2.38 5.88
N ILE A 60 -0.28 2.40 5.04
CA ILE A 60 1.13 2.36 5.46
C ILE A 60 1.48 3.59 6.30
N ALA A 61 1.05 4.78 5.87
CA ALA A 61 1.30 6.02 6.60
C ALA A 61 0.62 6.02 7.98
N GLU A 62 -0.60 5.50 8.08
CA GLU A 62 -1.30 5.34 9.37
C GLU A 62 -0.53 4.40 10.32
N LEU A 63 -0.02 3.27 9.81
CA LEU A 63 0.78 2.34 10.60
C LEU A 63 2.12 2.94 11.04
N HIS A 64 2.80 3.69 10.17
CA HIS A 64 4.03 4.39 10.54
C HIS A 64 3.79 5.45 11.60
N ALA A 65 2.70 6.22 11.50
CA ALA A 65 2.33 7.24 12.48
C ALA A 65 2.07 6.61 13.85
N GLU A 66 1.32 5.51 13.88
CA GLU A 66 1.04 4.75 15.10
C GLU A 66 2.33 4.17 15.71
N LEU A 67 3.16 3.49 14.92
CA LEU A 67 4.45 2.95 15.37
C LEU A 67 5.41 4.03 15.87
N GLY A 68 5.44 5.20 15.19
CA GLY A 68 6.23 6.35 15.58
C GLY A 68 5.78 6.96 16.91
N SER A 69 4.46 7.10 17.12
CA SER A 69 3.89 7.60 18.38
C SER A 69 4.17 6.73 19.60
N ARG A 70 4.47 5.43 19.38
CA ARG A 70 4.84 4.47 20.43
C ARG A 70 6.33 4.46 20.76
N ALA A 71 7.16 5.03 19.88
CA ALA A 71 8.61 5.09 20.06
C ALA A 71 9.08 6.37 20.76
N SER A 72 8.20 7.38 20.86
CA SER A 72 8.39 8.65 21.59
C SER A 72 7.93 8.57 23.03
#